data_AF-A0A956AWD0-F1
#
_entry.id   AF-A0A956AWD0-F1
#
_cell.length_a   1.000
_cell.length_b   1.000
_cell.length_c   1.000
_cell.angle_alpha   90.00
_cell.angle_beta   90.00
_cell.angle_gamma   90.00
#
_symmetry.space_group_name_H-M   'P 1'
#
loop_
_entity.id
_entity.type
_entity.pdbx_description
1 polymer ?
#
loop_
_entity_poly.entity_id
_entity_poly.type
_entity_poly.pdbx_seq_one_letter_code
_entity_poly.pdbx_strand_id
1 'polypeptide(L)'
;TEMPQSYGLNGSEGAEVGDVNGDGKLDVVAVGTDFAVVLLGNGDGTFNQQGNFGVSGDYSRGIDLGDLDGDGDLDAFVVNAQAGQLNSIFPPSPDRVFRNDGAGNFSPDPETYGDNEAGWDVELGDLDGDGDLDAFVANWHSEPDQVYFNDGDGSFTISPQVFPDWPDRNVSLYDMD
;
A
#
# COMPACT_ATOMS: atom_id res chain seq x y z
N THR A 1 -2.18 -16.12 31.33
CA THR A 1 -2.44 -14.91 30.54
C THR A 1 -1.19 -14.65 29.76
N GLU A 2 -1.21 -14.89 28.46
CA GLU A 2 -0.08 -14.49 27.61
C GLU A 2 -0.06 -12.96 27.52
N MET A 3 1.13 -12.40 27.62
CA MET A 3 1.32 -10.96 27.45
C MET A 3 1.14 -10.63 25.97
N PRO A 4 0.56 -9.47 25.61
CA PRO A 4 0.56 -8.99 24.24
C PRO A 4 2.01 -8.95 23.73
N GLN A 5 2.27 -9.58 22.58
CA GLN A 5 3.54 -9.36 21.89
C GLN A 5 3.50 -7.98 21.23
N SER A 6 4.64 -7.29 21.25
CA SER A 6 4.83 -6.00 20.59
C SER A 6 5.95 -6.14 19.59
N TYR A 7 5.69 -5.72 18.35
CA TYR A 7 6.64 -5.77 17.25
C TYR A 7 7.35 -4.43 17.00
N GLY A 8 7.21 -3.47 17.92
CA GLY A 8 7.97 -2.21 17.88
C GLY A 8 7.59 -1.24 16.76
N LEU A 9 6.44 -1.44 16.11
CA LEU A 9 5.93 -0.63 15.00
C LEU A 9 5.34 0.70 15.48
N ASN A 10 6.15 1.53 16.13
CA ASN A 10 5.70 2.85 16.58
C ASN A 10 5.51 3.75 15.36
N GLY A 11 4.29 4.25 15.15
CA GLY A 11 3.97 5.16 14.05
C GLY A 11 3.61 4.44 12.74
N SER A 12 3.09 3.21 12.81
CA SER A 12 2.40 2.59 11.68
C SER A 12 1.12 3.37 11.38
N GLU A 13 0.90 3.66 10.10
CA GLU A 13 -0.28 4.40 9.63
C GLU A 13 -1.25 3.46 8.89
N GLY A 14 -0.72 2.47 8.16
CA GLY A 14 -1.49 1.46 7.43
C GLY A 14 -0.93 0.05 7.63
N ALA A 15 -1.79 -0.96 7.54
CA ALA A 15 -1.38 -2.35 7.57
C ALA A 15 -2.42 -3.25 6.92
N GLU A 16 -1.95 -4.23 6.17
CA GLU A 16 -2.78 -5.25 5.53
C GLU A 16 -2.36 -6.66 5.89
N VAL A 17 -3.27 -7.59 5.63
CA VAL A 17 -3.15 -9.01 5.99
C VAL A 17 -3.29 -9.88 4.75
N GLY A 18 -2.28 -10.71 4.48
CA GLY A 18 -2.25 -11.62 3.33
C GLY A 18 -1.24 -12.74 3.54
N ASP A 19 -1.37 -13.85 2.82
CA ASP A 19 -0.35 -14.92 2.79
C ASP A 19 0.75 -14.52 1.79
N VAL A 20 1.73 -13.73 2.23
CA VAL A 20 2.72 -13.11 1.33
C VAL A 20 3.90 -14.02 1.06
N ASN A 21 3.99 -15.18 1.73
CA ASN A 21 5.04 -16.16 1.51
C ASN A 21 4.52 -17.54 1.02
N GLY A 22 3.22 -17.65 0.77
CA GLY A 22 2.56 -18.85 0.25
C GLY A 22 2.57 -20.04 1.22
N ASP A 23 2.74 -19.83 2.53
CA ASP A 23 2.81 -20.90 3.52
C ASP A 23 1.43 -21.34 4.06
N GLY A 24 0.36 -20.68 3.62
CA GLY A 24 -1.03 -20.94 3.98
C GLY A 24 -1.47 -20.26 5.26
N LYS A 25 -0.68 -19.31 5.79
CA LYS A 25 -1.01 -18.55 6.99
C LYS A 25 -1.04 -17.07 6.67
N LEU A 26 -1.86 -16.35 7.43
CA LEU A 26 -1.95 -14.91 7.30
C LEU A 26 -0.72 -14.23 7.91
N ASP A 27 -0.05 -13.42 7.10
CA ASP A 27 1.02 -12.52 7.48
C ASP A 27 0.48 -11.09 7.61
N VAL A 28 1.29 -10.18 8.14
CA VAL A 28 0.98 -8.74 8.21
C VAL A 28 2.04 -7.95 7.48
N VAL A 29 1.60 -7.04 6.62
CA VAL A 29 2.43 -6.05 5.96
C VAL A 29 2.02 -4.68 6.48
N ALA A 30 2.94 -3.94 7.10
CA ALA A 30 2.62 -2.65 7.72
C ALA A 30 3.56 -1.55 7.25
N VAL A 31 3.02 -0.34 7.11
CA VAL A 31 3.72 0.86 6.62
C VAL A 31 3.61 2.01 7.63
N GLY A 32 4.57 2.92 7.57
CA GLY A 32 4.59 4.12 8.40
C GLY A 32 5.71 5.08 8.00
N THR A 33 6.01 6.03 8.88
CA THR A 33 7.08 7.01 8.63
C THR A 33 8.45 6.34 8.64
N ASP A 34 9.20 6.43 7.54
CA ASP A 34 10.54 5.86 7.37
C ASP A 34 10.62 4.32 7.54
N PHE A 35 9.49 3.61 7.49
CA PHE A 35 9.49 2.15 7.53
C PHE A 35 8.29 1.52 6.80
N ALA A 36 8.53 0.36 6.22
CA ALA A 36 7.52 -0.66 6.02
C ALA A 36 8.13 -2.04 6.36
N VAL A 37 7.30 -2.99 6.78
CA VAL A 37 7.74 -4.23 7.44
C VAL A 37 6.83 -5.40 7.10
N VAL A 38 7.43 -6.59 7.00
CA VAL A 38 6.72 -7.87 6.90
C VAL A 38 6.84 -8.64 8.21
N LEU A 39 5.69 -9.05 8.74
CA LEU A 39 5.54 -9.92 9.90
C LEU A 39 4.91 -11.25 9.46
N LEU A 40 5.72 -12.31 9.36
CA LEU A 40 5.25 -13.62 8.96
C LEU A 40 4.47 -14.32 10.08
N GLY A 41 3.27 -14.79 9.77
CA GLY A 41 2.37 -15.46 10.68
C GLY A 41 2.81 -16.89 11.00
N ASN A 42 2.74 -17.25 12.27
CA ASN A 42 2.89 -18.64 12.71
C ASN A 42 1.57 -19.44 12.67
N GLY A 43 0.45 -18.77 12.34
CA GLY A 43 -0.89 -19.37 12.26
C GLY A 43 -1.59 -19.52 13.62
N ASP A 44 -0.94 -19.10 14.70
CA ASP A 44 -1.47 -19.10 16.06
C ASP A 44 -1.69 -17.68 16.62
N GLY A 45 -1.63 -16.67 15.74
CA GLY A 45 -1.71 -15.25 16.10
C GLY A 45 -0.40 -14.64 16.57
N THR A 46 0.72 -15.37 16.49
CA THR A 46 2.08 -14.83 16.69
C THR A 46 2.79 -14.65 15.36
N PHE A 47 3.77 -13.74 15.32
CA PHE A 47 4.48 -13.37 14.11
C PHE A 47 6.01 -13.36 14.29
N ASN A 48 6.73 -13.61 13.19
CA ASN A 48 8.17 -13.40 13.08
C ASN A 48 8.44 -12.22 12.13
N GLN A 49 9.20 -11.24 12.57
CA GLN A 49 9.62 -10.14 11.69
C GLN A 49 10.66 -10.64 10.70
N GLN A 50 10.33 -10.62 9.40
CA GLN A 50 11.23 -11.05 8.33
C GLN A 50 12.20 -9.95 7.93
N GLY A 51 11.70 -8.72 7.78
CA GLY A 51 12.53 -7.59 7.38
C GLY A 51 11.70 -6.33 7.10
N ASN A 52 12.43 -5.25 6.83
CA ASN A 52 11.84 -4.01 6.35
C ASN A 52 11.98 -3.95 4.83
N PHE A 53 10.92 -3.52 4.16
CA PHE A 53 10.90 -3.14 2.76
C PHE A 53 10.40 -1.69 2.71
N GLY A 54 10.89 -0.85 1.84
CA GLY A 54 10.56 0.58 1.86
C GLY A 54 11.73 1.47 1.51
N VAL A 55 11.43 2.71 1.14
CA VAL A 55 12.45 3.69 0.75
C VAL A 55 12.64 4.68 1.90
N SER A 56 13.90 4.85 2.32
CA SER A 56 14.24 5.79 3.39
C SER A 56 13.81 7.21 3.01
N GLY A 57 13.14 7.90 3.94
CA GLY A 57 12.58 9.24 3.71
C GLY A 57 11.12 9.23 3.31
N ASP A 58 10.55 8.07 2.96
CA ASP A 58 9.13 7.95 2.66
C ASP A 58 8.26 8.10 3.90
N TYR A 59 7.16 8.81 3.74
CA TYR A 59 6.10 8.90 4.73
C TYR A 59 4.86 8.16 4.24
N SER A 60 4.90 6.85 4.37
CA SER A 60 3.82 5.96 3.92
C SER A 60 2.63 6.01 4.88
N ARG A 61 1.43 6.04 4.30
CA ARG A 61 0.16 6.15 5.06
C ARG A 61 -0.78 4.98 4.84
N GLY A 62 -1.02 4.65 3.57
CA GLY A 62 -1.91 3.59 3.17
C GLY A 62 -1.15 2.50 2.43
N ILE A 63 -1.69 1.31 2.48
CA ILE A 63 -1.18 0.14 1.77
C ILE A 63 -2.37 -0.74 1.41
N ASP A 64 -2.33 -1.35 0.23
CA ASP A 64 -3.16 -2.49 -0.09
C ASP A 64 -2.33 -3.60 -0.77
N LEU A 65 -2.79 -4.85 -0.68
CA LEU A 65 -2.13 -6.04 -1.20
C LEU A 65 -2.93 -6.67 -2.34
N GLY A 66 -2.26 -6.99 -3.44
CA GLY A 66 -2.89 -7.64 -4.60
C GLY A 66 -1.85 -8.20 -5.57
N ASP A 67 -2.24 -9.13 -6.44
CA ASP A 67 -1.38 -9.60 -7.53
C ASP A 67 -1.36 -8.56 -8.64
N LEU A 68 -0.31 -7.72 -8.69
CA LEU A 68 -0.27 -6.54 -9.56
C LEU A 68 0.41 -6.80 -10.90
N ASP A 69 1.30 -7.79 -11.02
CA ASP A 69 1.91 -8.23 -12.30
C ASP A 69 1.45 -9.60 -12.80
N GLY A 70 0.48 -10.22 -12.15
CA GLY A 70 -0.11 -11.49 -12.58
C GLY A 70 0.83 -12.67 -12.40
N ASP A 71 1.83 -12.57 -11.52
CA ASP A 71 2.74 -13.67 -11.21
C ASP A 71 2.19 -14.64 -10.15
N GLY A 72 1.10 -14.24 -9.48
CA GLY A 72 0.36 -15.03 -8.50
C GLY A 72 0.77 -14.78 -7.05
N ASP A 73 1.74 -13.91 -6.81
CA ASP A 73 2.15 -13.48 -5.47
C ASP A 73 1.49 -12.14 -5.10
N LEU A 74 1.23 -11.92 -3.81
CA LEU A 74 0.68 -10.64 -3.35
C LEU A 74 1.79 -9.58 -3.37
N ASP A 75 1.64 -8.59 -4.24
CA ASP A 75 2.38 -7.33 -4.27
C ASP A 75 1.75 -6.29 -3.34
N ALA A 76 2.43 -5.15 -3.14
CA ALA A 76 1.93 -4.06 -2.32
C ALA A 76 1.87 -2.74 -3.11
N PHE A 77 0.72 -2.07 -3.08
CA PHE A 77 0.61 -0.67 -3.48
C PHE A 77 0.64 0.20 -2.23
N VAL A 78 1.62 1.10 -2.12
CA VAL A 78 1.83 1.95 -0.95
C VAL A 78 1.67 3.41 -1.33
N VAL A 79 0.76 4.10 -0.65
CA VAL A 79 0.55 5.54 -0.83
C VAL A 79 1.32 6.35 0.21
N ASN A 80 1.90 7.45 -0.25
CA ASN A 80 2.80 8.29 0.51
C ASN A 80 2.24 9.71 0.66
N ALA A 81 2.57 10.31 1.80
CA ALA A 81 2.16 11.64 2.13
C ALA A 81 3.17 12.69 1.66
N GLN A 82 2.66 13.82 1.16
CA GLN A 82 3.51 14.95 0.84
C GLN A 82 3.97 15.75 2.08
N ALA A 83 5.25 16.07 2.10
CA ALA A 83 5.95 16.95 3.05
C ALA A 83 5.32 18.35 3.27
N GLY A 84 4.68 18.90 2.25
CA GLY A 84 4.32 20.32 2.21
C GLY A 84 3.09 20.70 3.03
N GLN A 85 2.20 19.75 3.30
CA GLN A 85 0.87 20.07 3.83
C GLN A 85 0.74 19.93 5.36
N LEU A 86 1.74 19.33 6.03
CA LEU A 86 1.74 19.10 7.49
C LEU A 86 2.87 19.81 8.25
N ASN A 87 3.46 20.88 7.72
CA ASN A 87 4.74 21.42 8.24
C ASN A 87 5.81 20.33 8.36
N SER A 88 5.76 19.33 7.48
CA SER A 88 6.52 18.10 7.62
C SER A 88 7.97 18.33 7.22
N ILE A 89 8.88 17.78 8.02
CA ILE A 89 10.33 17.81 7.83
C ILE A 89 10.80 16.72 6.85
N PHE A 90 9.89 15.85 6.41
CA PHE A 90 10.18 14.77 5.48
C PHE A 90 10.19 15.30 4.03
N PRO A 91 10.90 14.68 3.08
CA PRO A 91 10.79 15.02 1.66
C PRO A 91 9.43 14.60 1.09
N PRO A 92 8.94 15.22 0.00
CA PRO A 92 7.81 14.66 -0.74
C PRO A 92 8.22 13.29 -1.29
N SER A 93 7.35 12.30 -1.11
CA SER A 93 7.57 10.94 -1.57
C SER A 93 6.41 10.51 -2.47
N PRO A 94 6.71 9.93 -3.64
CA PRO A 94 5.68 9.44 -4.54
C PRO A 94 5.08 8.13 -4.03
N ASP A 95 3.92 7.76 -4.50
CA ASP A 95 3.31 6.44 -4.31
C ASP A 95 4.14 5.38 -5.04
N ARG A 96 4.12 4.15 -4.51
CA ARG A 96 5.00 3.07 -4.98
C ARG A 96 4.29 1.72 -5.02
N VAL A 97 4.65 0.95 -6.04
CA VAL A 97 4.43 -0.50 -6.05
C VAL A 97 5.68 -1.19 -5.49
N PHE A 98 5.47 -2.23 -4.69
CA PHE A 98 6.52 -3.14 -4.26
C PHE A 98 6.18 -4.56 -4.70
N ARG A 99 7.09 -5.15 -5.47
CA ARG A 99 7.00 -6.52 -5.98
C ARG A 99 7.43 -7.52 -4.94
N ASN A 100 6.61 -8.51 -4.68
CA ASN A 100 6.95 -9.65 -3.84
C ASN A 100 7.59 -10.75 -4.68
N ASP A 101 8.46 -11.56 -4.08
CA ASP A 101 9.11 -12.70 -4.74
C ASP A 101 8.48 -14.05 -4.37
N GLY A 102 7.25 -14.02 -3.83
CA GLY A 102 6.51 -15.17 -3.30
C GLY A 102 7.04 -15.71 -1.98
N ALA A 103 8.09 -15.12 -1.41
CA ALA A 103 8.63 -15.48 -0.11
C ALA A 103 8.51 -14.33 0.91
N GLY A 104 7.71 -13.32 0.62
CA GLY A 104 7.52 -12.12 1.44
C GLY A 104 8.68 -11.13 1.35
N ASN A 105 9.54 -11.22 0.32
CA ASN A 105 10.60 -10.23 0.10
C ASN A 105 10.15 -9.19 -0.94
N PHE A 106 9.76 -8.03 -0.44
CA PHE A 106 9.29 -6.92 -1.28
C PHE A 106 10.45 -6.06 -1.80
N SER A 107 10.43 -5.75 -3.10
CA SER A 107 11.37 -4.84 -3.78
C SER A 107 10.61 -3.70 -4.46
N PRO A 108 11.07 -2.44 -4.35
CA PRO A 108 10.36 -1.33 -4.98
C PRO A 108 10.41 -1.46 -6.50
N ASP A 109 9.27 -1.26 -7.14
CA ASP A 109 9.21 -1.03 -8.57
C ASP A 109 9.94 0.28 -8.91
N PRO A 110 10.71 0.33 -10.02
CA PRO A 110 11.36 1.57 -10.45
C PRO A 110 10.38 2.69 -10.83
N GLU A 111 9.16 2.35 -11.24
CA GLU A 111 8.11 3.33 -11.54
C GLU A 111 7.47 3.87 -10.26
N THR A 112 7.08 5.14 -10.29
CA THR A 112 6.51 5.85 -9.15
C THR A 112 5.32 6.68 -9.59
N TYR A 113 4.34 6.84 -8.70
CA TYR A 113 3.04 7.47 -9.00
C TYR A 113 2.73 8.59 -8.01
N GLY A 114 1.66 9.36 -8.22
CA GLY A 114 1.23 10.36 -7.24
C GLY A 114 2.20 11.55 -7.08
N ASP A 115 2.91 11.94 -8.14
CA ASP A 115 3.89 13.03 -8.11
C ASP A 115 3.19 14.35 -7.73
N ASN A 116 3.21 14.66 -6.43
CA ASN A 116 2.65 15.84 -5.73
C ASN A 116 1.29 15.66 -5.05
N GLU A 117 0.77 14.45 -4.91
CA GLU A 117 -0.42 14.20 -4.08
C GLU A 117 -0.09 13.71 -2.66
N ALA A 118 -1.03 13.92 -1.74
CA ALA A 118 -0.99 13.48 -0.35
C ALA A 118 -1.92 12.29 -0.16
N GLY A 119 -1.51 11.15 -0.72
CA GLY A 119 -2.20 9.87 -0.55
C GLY A 119 -2.38 9.56 0.94
N TRP A 120 -3.59 9.17 1.30
CA TRP A 120 -3.94 8.80 2.68
C TRP A 120 -4.26 7.31 2.79
N ASP A 121 -4.97 6.80 1.80
CA ASP A 121 -5.44 5.42 1.75
C ASP A 121 -5.56 4.97 0.31
N VAL A 122 -5.49 3.65 0.09
CA VAL A 122 -5.60 3.05 -1.23
C VAL A 122 -6.37 1.75 -1.13
N GLU A 123 -7.16 1.45 -2.16
CA GLU A 123 -7.80 0.16 -2.32
C GLU A 123 -7.63 -0.32 -3.76
N LEU A 124 -7.34 -1.60 -3.92
CA LEU A 124 -7.17 -2.29 -5.19
C LEU A 124 -8.47 -3.00 -5.62
N GLY A 125 -8.77 -2.95 -6.91
CA GLY A 125 -9.89 -3.66 -7.49
C GLY A 125 -9.94 -3.49 -9.00
N ASP A 126 -10.61 -4.40 -9.70
CA ASP A 126 -10.84 -4.26 -11.15
C ASP A 126 -11.91 -3.18 -11.38
N LEU A 127 -11.48 -1.95 -11.74
CA LEU A 127 -12.35 -0.77 -11.83
C LEU A 127 -12.82 -0.50 -13.25
N ASP A 128 -12.16 -1.05 -14.26
CA ASP A 128 -12.55 -0.90 -15.67
C ASP A 128 -13.03 -2.19 -16.38
N GLY A 129 -12.92 -3.33 -15.70
CA GLY A 129 -13.44 -4.63 -16.12
C GLY A 129 -12.52 -5.38 -17.07
N ASP A 130 -11.22 -5.08 -17.11
CA ASP A 130 -10.24 -5.77 -17.93
C ASP A 130 -9.62 -7.01 -17.27
N GLY A 131 -9.82 -7.15 -15.95
CA GLY A 131 -9.41 -8.29 -15.14
C GLY A 131 -8.12 -8.08 -14.38
N ASP A 132 -7.48 -6.92 -14.50
CA ASP A 132 -6.30 -6.54 -13.73
C ASP A 132 -6.71 -5.65 -12.54
N LEU A 133 -5.93 -5.68 -11.45
CA LEU A 133 -6.22 -4.86 -10.26
C LEU A 133 -5.78 -3.42 -10.50
N ASP A 134 -6.74 -2.50 -10.50
CA ASP A 134 -6.54 -1.05 -10.51
C ASP A 134 -6.43 -0.50 -9.09
N ALA A 135 -5.95 0.73 -8.93
CA ALA A 135 -5.87 1.40 -7.63
C ALA A 135 -6.78 2.62 -7.56
N PHE A 136 -7.59 2.71 -6.51
CA PHE A 136 -8.26 3.95 -6.09
C PHE A 136 -7.49 4.56 -4.93
N VAL A 137 -6.96 5.77 -5.11
CA VAL A 137 -6.20 6.50 -4.10
C VAL A 137 -7.05 7.63 -3.54
N ALA A 138 -7.29 7.57 -2.22
CA ALA A 138 -7.93 8.65 -1.48
C ALA A 138 -6.87 9.71 -1.11
N ASN A 139 -7.06 10.92 -1.62
CA ASN A 139 -6.12 12.01 -1.43
C ASN A 139 -6.64 12.98 -0.36
N TRP A 140 -5.72 13.52 0.43
CA TRP A 140 -6.05 14.49 1.45
C TRP A 140 -5.83 15.93 0.98
N HIS A 141 -6.64 16.85 1.52
CA HIS A 141 -6.61 18.30 1.24
C HIS A 141 -7.24 18.65 -0.14
N SER A 142 -6.93 19.82 -0.70
CA SER A 142 -7.46 20.28 -2.01
C SER A 142 -6.85 19.52 -3.21
N GLU A 143 -6.61 18.23 -3.03
CA GLU A 143 -6.12 17.30 -4.05
C GLU A 143 -7.24 16.30 -4.32
N PRO A 144 -7.58 16.04 -5.59
CA PRO A 144 -8.66 15.12 -5.92
C PRO A 144 -8.22 13.67 -5.66
N ASP A 145 -9.16 12.82 -5.28
CA ASP A 145 -8.96 11.37 -5.36
C ASP A 145 -8.59 10.96 -6.78
N GLN A 146 -7.91 9.83 -6.91
CA GLN A 146 -7.41 9.35 -8.19
C GLN A 146 -7.73 7.88 -8.40
N VAL A 147 -7.90 7.53 -9.67
CA VAL A 147 -7.92 6.14 -10.12
C VAL A 147 -6.71 5.95 -11.02
N TYR A 148 -6.00 4.86 -10.78
CA TYR A 148 -4.86 4.40 -11.55
C TYR A 148 -5.22 3.05 -12.17
N PHE A 149 -5.22 2.97 -13.50
CA PHE A 149 -5.47 1.74 -14.23
C PHE A 149 -4.18 0.94 -14.40
N ASN A 150 -4.21 -0.34 -14.08
CA ASN A 150 -3.07 -1.24 -14.21
C ASN A 150 -3.15 -2.02 -15.54
N ASP A 151 -2.07 -2.05 -16.32
CA ASP A 151 -2.02 -2.80 -17.59
C ASP A 151 -1.72 -4.33 -17.38
N GLY A 152 -1.90 -4.83 -16.16
CA GLY A 152 -1.68 -6.24 -15.76
C GLY A 152 -0.23 -6.64 -15.51
N ASP A 153 0.71 -5.71 -15.64
CA ASP A 153 2.13 -5.91 -15.31
C ASP A 153 2.60 -5.01 -14.17
N GLY A 154 1.67 -4.36 -13.46
CA GLY A 154 1.85 -3.41 -12.36
C GLY A 154 2.41 -2.06 -12.78
N SER A 155 2.40 -1.75 -14.08
CA SER A 155 2.53 -0.38 -14.59
C SER A 155 1.17 0.30 -14.58
N PHE A 156 1.08 1.44 -13.92
CA PHE A 156 -0.18 2.16 -13.73
C PHE A 156 -0.26 3.45 -14.56
N THR A 157 -1.45 3.72 -15.09
CA THR A 157 -1.77 4.97 -15.77
C THR A 157 -2.93 5.70 -15.12
N ILE A 158 -2.83 7.04 -15.03
CA ILE A 158 -3.88 7.83 -14.39
C ILE A 158 -5.16 7.86 -15.23
N SER A 159 -6.30 7.58 -14.59
CA SER A 159 -7.63 7.74 -15.17
C SER A 159 -7.90 9.21 -15.48
N PRO A 160 -8.53 9.55 -16.63
CA PRO A 160 -8.94 10.92 -16.93
C PRO A 160 -10.13 11.40 -16.07
N GLN A 161 -10.67 10.55 -15.20
CA GLN A 161 -11.77 10.89 -14.30
C GLN A 161 -11.34 11.96 -13.29
N VAL A 162 -12.22 12.93 -13.05
CA VAL A 162 -11.98 14.01 -12.09
C VAL A 162 -12.93 13.84 -10.92
N PHE A 163 -12.36 13.63 -9.74
CA PHE A 163 -13.07 13.65 -8.47
C PHE A 163 -13.06 15.08 -7.91
N PRO A 164 -14.14 15.51 -7.22
CA PRO A 164 -14.16 16.81 -6.57
C PRO A 164 -13.20 16.83 -5.38
N ASP A 165 -12.65 18.00 -5.04
CA ASP A 165 -11.56 18.22 -4.07
C ASP A 165 -11.98 18.17 -2.58
N TRP A 166 -12.81 17.21 -2.22
CA TRP A 166 -13.27 17.05 -0.84
C TRP A 166 -12.21 16.28 -0.05
N PRO A 167 -11.92 16.67 1.20
CA PRO A 167 -10.89 15.98 1.96
C PRO A 167 -11.43 14.63 2.44
N ASP A 168 -11.00 13.58 1.75
CA ASP A 168 -11.23 12.20 2.14
C ASP A 168 -9.98 11.63 2.81
N ARG A 169 -10.16 10.51 3.52
CA ARG A 169 -9.08 9.89 4.30
C ARG A 169 -9.06 8.38 4.21
N ASN A 170 -10.20 7.78 3.91
CA ASN A 170 -10.34 6.34 3.82
C ASN A 170 -11.13 6.03 2.56
N VAL A 171 -10.74 4.99 1.85
CA VAL A 171 -11.52 4.36 0.79
C VAL A 171 -11.86 2.93 1.23
N SER A 172 -12.91 2.37 0.65
CA SER A 172 -13.18 0.94 0.74
C SER A 172 -13.94 0.53 -0.51
N LEU A 173 -13.44 -0.43 -1.27
CA LEU A 173 -14.16 -1.02 -2.40
C LEU A 173 -14.91 -2.26 -1.91
N TYR A 174 -16.12 -2.46 -2.43
CA TYR A 174 -16.90 -3.66 -2.18
C TYR A 174 -17.54 -4.08 -3.50
N ASP A 175 -17.28 -5.32 -3.90
CA ASP A 175 -18.11 -5.97 -4.91
C ASP A 175 -19.50 -6.25 -4.30
N MET A 176 -20.56 -5.79 -4.97
CA MET A 176 -21.94 -5.93 -4.52
C MET A 176 -22.73 -7.01 -5.28
N ASP A 177 -22.07 -7.78 -6.14
CA ASP A 177 -22.72 -8.59 -7.17
C ASP A 177 -22.80 -10.10 -6.84
#